data_AF-A0A2E5Y205-F1
#
_entry.id   AF-A0A2E5Y205-F1
#
_cell.length_a   1.000
_cell.length_b   1.000
_cell.length_c   1.000
_cell.angle_alpha   90.00
_cell.angle_beta   90.00
_cell.angle_gamma   90.00
#
_symmetry.space_group_name_H-M   'P 1'
#
loop_
_entity.id
_entity.type
_entity.pdbx_description
1 polymer ?
#
loop_
_entity_poly.entity_id
_entity_poly.type
_entity_poly.pdbx_seq_one_letter_code
_entity_poly.pdbx_strand_id
1 'polypeptide(L)'
;MRNKIYYLKLVLIMFTYSLLLGKEIPELLDIYTTEKDESYMLVLEFSNSNIEYLTTETFAPPSLSLLFKKVKWDRKNFTNKSSQSPLYQYGVNIPRNNNQKEIEDQLQIKLSFTRVPKYEIVQNPPRRKNRNYKLKIVWEKSKQKKAIPKYMFPSNRLPESRISLNFQGAKLMNVVRMLTSQDNLNLVVGDNLKGEVTLNLNDVSLETALDAILHVNNYEWFMQDNVIVVQPIKNPDQTMSGELVTRIFRLNYSSGLTVSAAVKEALTPRGKLKALSSSASPDSGLGDKDILMVTDLPTNFDLIEGVIRTIDIESEQINIAVKFIETTLKHNETIGINWNLRESMSLIDNVKADSSKVLNVADLLVGDQALNFATLSAPVVSAMLDLLANDGDTKLLQEPQVTTMNNSLANIVVGTRIPVLVPQGRGSVFGTNPYTYEEQNINVSLDVLPRVNRQKVISMKIDAIVESIIGYVGSEQRPMVSTRSTSTNVRVKNGETLLIGGLIFDTDNEDVSKVPFLGDIPLIKNLFNYTNTTREQRELLIFITPTVVSSSI
;
A
#
# COMPACT_ATOMS: atom_id res chain seq x y z
N MET A 1 3.93 -46.32 -13.40
CA MET A 1 2.64 -46.14 -14.12
C MET A 1 1.54 -46.62 -13.20
N ARG A 2 0.38 -46.00 -13.00
CA ARG A 2 -0.25 -44.77 -13.52
C ARG A 2 -1.66 -44.78 -12.89
N ASN A 3 -2.07 -43.66 -12.28
CA ASN A 3 -3.47 -43.16 -12.14
C ASN A 3 -4.47 -43.96 -11.26
N LYS A 4 -5.49 -43.37 -10.62
CA LYS A 4 -6.01 -41.99 -10.52
C LYS A 4 -6.99 -41.90 -9.33
N ILE A 5 -7.14 -40.67 -8.85
CA ILE A 5 -8.10 -40.05 -7.90
C ILE A 5 -9.59 -40.32 -8.21
N TYR A 6 -10.44 -40.42 -7.16
CA TYR A 6 -11.70 -39.67 -6.88
C TYR A 6 -12.12 -39.97 -5.42
N TYR A 7 -12.06 -39.04 -4.46
CA TYR A 7 -13.04 -38.00 -4.04
C TYR A 7 -14.27 -38.50 -3.25
N LEU A 8 -14.41 -37.91 -2.04
CA LEU A 8 -15.65 -37.50 -1.37
C LEU A 8 -16.40 -38.49 -0.42
N LYS A 9 -16.36 -38.13 0.87
CA LYS A 9 -17.31 -38.40 1.98
C LYS A 9 -17.42 -39.80 2.60
N LEU A 10 -16.78 -39.94 3.76
CA LEU A 10 -17.37 -40.46 5.01
C LEU A 10 -16.47 -39.98 6.16
N VAL A 11 -16.70 -38.81 6.80
CA VAL A 11 -17.49 -38.65 8.03
C VAL A 11 -17.58 -39.94 8.86
N LEU A 12 -17.24 -39.81 10.16
CA LEU A 12 -17.30 -40.81 11.23
C LEU A 12 -15.99 -41.59 11.47
N ILE A 13 -15.60 -41.69 12.75
CA ILE A 13 -14.45 -42.42 13.32
C ILE A 13 -13.17 -41.59 13.49
N MET A 14 -13.25 -40.56 14.32
CA MET A 14 -12.28 -40.30 15.40
C MET A 14 -13.02 -39.64 16.58
N PHE A 15 -14.20 -40.18 16.89
CA PHE A 15 -15.03 -39.79 18.02
C PHE A 15 -15.44 -41.07 18.73
N THR A 16 -14.51 -41.68 19.49
CA THR A 16 -14.74 -42.63 20.59
C THR A 16 -13.42 -43.28 21.01
N TYR A 17 -12.51 -42.53 21.64
CA TYR A 17 -11.59 -43.06 22.67
C TYR A 17 -10.83 -41.91 23.36
N SER A 18 -11.56 -41.03 24.07
CA SER A 18 -11.02 -40.31 25.24
C SER A 18 -12.13 -39.72 26.13
N LEU A 19 -13.32 -40.34 26.15
CA LEU A 19 -14.21 -40.22 27.29
C LEU A 19 -13.63 -41.10 28.40
N LEU A 20 -13.53 -40.57 29.63
CA LEU A 20 -12.90 -41.16 30.84
C LEU A 20 -11.43 -40.80 31.08
N LEU A 21 -11.15 -39.51 31.17
CA LEU A 21 -10.35 -38.93 32.25
C LEU A 21 -10.77 -37.46 32.34
N GLY A 22 -11.16 -36.99 33.53
CA GLY A 22 -11.50 -35.59 33.75
C GLY A 22 -10.34 -34.70 33.34
N LYS A 23 -10.38 -34.14 32.13
CA LYS A 23 -9.41 -33.16 31.65
C LYS A 23 -9.68 -31.89 32.45
N GLU A 24 -8.83 -31.61 33.43
CA GLU A 24 -8.82 -30.34 34.15
C GLU A 24 -8.79 -29.19 33.15
N ILE A 25 -9.74 -28.26 33.29
CA ILE A 25 -9.86 -27.08 32.43
C ILE A 25 -8.63 -26.20 32.70
N PRO A 26 -7.79 -25.89 31.69
CA PRO A 26 -6.61 -25.07 31.89
C PRO A 26 -6.98 -23.65 32.35
N GLU A 27 -6.18 -23.10 33.25
CA GLU A 27 -6.33 -21.74 33.77
C GLU A 27 -5.16 -20.87 33.27
N LEU A 28 -5.45 -19.64 32.82
CA LEU A 28 -4.40 -18.67 32.51
C LEU A 28 -3.87 -18.07 33.83
N LEU A 29 -2.62 -18.37 34.15
CA LEU A 29 -1.97 -17.97 35.40
C LEU A 29 -1.34 -16.57 35.30
N ASP A 30 -0.68 -16.29 34.17
CA ASP A 30 0.03 -15.03 33.98
C ASP A 30 0.22 -14.63 32.51
N ILE A 31 0.42 -13.33 32.28
CA ILE A 31 0.63 -12.71 30.97
C ILE A 31 1.58 -11.51 31.09
N TYR A 32 2.71 -11.57 30.42
CA TYR A 32 3.74 -10.53 30.50
C TYR A 32 4.60 -10.46 29.23
N THR A 33 5.25 -9.32 28.99
CA THR A 33 6.17 -9.14 27.87
C THR A 33 7.64 -9.31 28.28
N THR A 34 8.48 -9.77 27.37
CA THR A 34 9.94 -9.94 27.58
C THR A 34 10.70 -9.58 26.30
N GLU A 35 11.97 -9.21 26.45
CA GLU A 35 12.86 -8.83 25.34
C GLU A 35 13.96 -9.88 25.12
N LYS A 36 14.37 -10.07 23.86
CA LYS A 36 15.54 -10.85 23.43
C LYS A 36 16.31 -10.05 22.37
N ASP A 37 17.55 -10.42 22.04
CA ASP A 37 18.49 -9.62 21.23
C ASP A 37 17.86 -8.92 20.01
N GLU A 38 17.15 -9.67 19.15
CA GLU A 38 16.52 -9.14 17.93
C GLU A 38 14.98 -9.15 17.94
N SER A 39 14.34 -9.58 19.04
CA SER A 39 12.88 -9.76 19.10
C SER A 39 12.28 -9.42 20.47
N TYR A 40 11.01 -9.05 20.46
CA TYR A 40 10.17 -8.96 21.65
C TYR A 40 9.22 -10.15 21.70
N MET A 41 8.74 -10.50 22.90
CA MET A 41 7.81 -11.61 23.10
C MET A 41 6.73 -11.27 24.12
N LEU A 42 5.50 -11.69 23.86
CA LEU A 42 4.42 -11.79 24.85
C LEU A 42 4.31 -13.25 25.31
N VAL A 43 4.38 -13.50 26.61
CA VAL A 43 4.36 -14.82 27.23
C VAL A 43 3.04 -15.01 27.97
N LEU A 44 2.36 -16.11 27.67
CA LEU A 44 1.13 -16.57 28.35
C LEU A 44 1.45 -17.85 29.12
N GLU A 45 1.24 -17.85 30.42
CA GLU A 45 1.45 -19.02 31.29
C GLU A 45 0.13 -19.67 31.66
N PHE A 46 0.00 -20.97 31.42
CA PHE A 46 -1.20 -21.76 31.72
C PHE A 46 -0.90 -22.92 32.67
N SER A 47 -1.91 -23.37 33.41
CA SER A 47 -1.78 -24.49 34.35
C SER A 47 -1.58 -25.87 33.70
N ASN A 48 -1.97 -26.05 32.42
CA ASN A 48 -1.82 -27.31 31.68
C ASN A 48 -1.69 -27.08 30.15
N SER A 49 -1.30 -28.09 29.39
CA SER A 49 -0.97 -28.00 27.96
C SER A 49 -2.13 -28.24 26.99
N ASN A 50 -3.32 -28.61 27.46
CA ASN A 50 -4.45 -28.96 26.60
C ASN A 50 -5.31 -27.73 26.27
N ILE A 51 -4.76 -26.83 25.45
CA ILE A 51 -5.35 -25.51 25.13
C ILE A 51 -5.73 -25.46 23.64
N GLU A 52 -6.98 -25.12 23.35
CA GLU A 52 -7.46 -24.85 22.00
C GLU A 52 -7.67 -23.34 21.82
N TYR A 53 -7.10 -22.77 20.75
CA TYR A 53 -7.26 -21.36 20.41
C TYR A 53 -7.50 -21.14 18.92
N LEU A 54 -8.22 -20.07 18.61
CA LEU A 54 -8.42 -19.57 17.25
C LEU A 54 -7.73 -18.21 17.12
N THR A 55 -6.97 -18.03 16.05
CA THR A 55 -6.27 -16.78 15.77
C THR A 55 -7.04 -15.99 14.73
N THR A 56 -7.22 -14.69 14.97
CA THR A 56 -7.80 -13.75 14.00
C THR A 56 -6.89 -12.54 13.87
N GLU A 57 -6.52 -12.23 12.64
CA GLU A 57 -5.71 -11.05 12.30
C GLU A 57 -6.60 -9.98 11.68
N THR A 58 -6.41 -8.74 12.11
CA THR A 58 -6.99 -7.56 11.47
C THR A 58 -5.86 -6.66 11.00
N PHE A 59 -5.91 -6.21 9.74
CA PHE A 59 -4.84 -5.39 9.18
C PHE A 59 -4.99 -3.88 9.47
N ALA A 60 -6.22 -3.42 9.78
CA ALA A 60 -6.51 -1.99 10.00
C ALA A 60 -7.64 -1.76 11.04
N PRO A 61 -7.31 -1.45 12.32
CA PRO A 61 -5.96 -1.32 12.88
C PRO A 61 -5.26 -2.69 13.01
N PRO A 62 -3.91 -2.76 12.87
CA PRO A 62 -3.16 -3.99 13.03
C PRO A 62 -3.41 -4.63 14.40
N SER A 63 -4.10 -5.75 14.45
CA SER A 63 -4.37 -6.47 15.70
C SER A 63 -4.35 -7.98 15.50
N LEU A 64 -3.91 -8.67 16.54
CA LEU A 64 -3.90 -10.12 16.64
C LEU A 64 -4.79 -10.51 17.81
N SER A 65 -5.86 -11.25 17.54
CA SER A 65 -6.76 -11.79 18.56
C SER A 65 -6.62 -13.30 18.66
N LEU A 66 -6.41 -13.79 19.88
CA LEU A 66 -6.44 -15.22 20.21
C LEU A 66 -7.69 -15.49 21.05
N LEU A 67 -8.61 -16.31 20.53
CA LEU A 67 -9.80 -16.77 21.24
C LEU A 67 -9.57 -18.19 21.75
N PHE A 68 -9.42 -18.33 23.06
CA PHE A 68 -9.28 -19.59 23.76
C PHE A 68 -10.64 -20.17 24.14
N LYS A 69 -10.83 -21.48 23.91
CA LYS A 69 -12.02 -22.22 24.35
C LYS A 69 -11.65 -23.15 25.49
N LYS A 70 -12.52 -23.24 26.50
CA LYS A 70 -12.33 -24.06 27.71
C LYS A 70 -11.07 -23.64 28.49
N VAL A 71 -10.93 -22.35 28.74
CA VAL A 71 -9.86 -21.78 29.59
C VAL A 71 -10.51 -20.96 30.69
N LYS A 72 -10.11 -21.18 31.95
CA LYS A 72 -10.54 -20.38 33.09
C LYS A 72 -9.66 -19.14 33.26
N TRP A 73 -10.29 -18.04 33.69
CA TRP A 73 -9.63 -16.78 34.01
C TRP A 73 -10.30 -16.15 35.24
N ASP A 74 -9.63 -16.27 36.38
CA ASP A 74 -10.18 -15.85 37.68
C ASP A 74 -9.96 -14.35 37.97
N ARG A 75 -9.35 -13.60 37.03
CA ARG A 75 -9.11 -12.15 37.15
C ARG A 75 -10.11 -11.36 36.29
N LYS A 76 -10.26 -10.07 36.56
CA LYS A 76 -11.09 -9.17 35.75
C LYS A 76 -10.44 -8.89 34.38
N ASN A 77 -11.25 -8.43 33.43
CA ASN A 77 -10.77 -7.91 32.15
C ASN A 77 -9.77 -6.77 32.37
N PHE A 78 -8.72 -6.72 31.58
CA PHE A 78 -7.71 -5.65 31.68
C PHE A 78 -7.08 -5.35 30.32
N THR A 79 -6.52 -4.14 30.20
CA THR A 79 -5.73 -3.68 29.07
C THR A 79 -4.44 -3.03 29.57
N ASN A 80 -3.30 -3.50 29.08
CA ASN A 80 -1.96 -3.00 29.41
C ASN A 80 -1.34 -2.29 28.20
N LYS A 81 -0.74 -1.11 28.45
CA LYS A 81 0.07 -0.39 27.46
C LYS A 81 1.48 -1.02 27.38
N SER A 82 2.06 -1.04 26.18
CA SER A 82 3.38 -1.61 25.89
C SER A 82 4.28 -0.56 25.23
N SER A 83 5.55 -0.49 25.64
CA SER A 83 6.59 0.33 25.00
C SER A 83 7.34 -0.41 23.88
N GLN A 84 7.05 -1.70 23.67
CA GLN A 84 7.79 -2.59 22.78
C GLN A 84 7.29 -2.50 21.33
N SER A 85 7.64 -1.43 20.64
CA SER A 85 7.26 -1.20 19.23
C SER A 85 7.57 -2.43 18.34
N PRO A 86 6.62 -2.90 17.52
CA PRO A 86 5.35 -2.26 17.17
C PRO A 86 4.17 -2.53 18.12
N LEU A 87 4.28 -3.36 19.17
CA LEU A 87 3.17 -3.60 20.11
C LEU A 87 2.98 -2.41 21.05
N TYR A 88 1.82 -1.73 20.99
CA TYR A 88 1.53 -0.60 21.88
C TYR A 88 0.51 -0.92 22.97
N GLN A 89 -0.32 -1.95 22.80
CA GLN A 89 -1.22 -2.44 23.86
C GLN A 89 -1.55 -3.92 23.69
N TYR A 90 -1.85 -4.58 24.80
CA TYR A 90 -2.47 -5.90 24.81
C TYR A 90 -3.50 -5.98 25.94
N GLY A 91 -4.52 -6.81 25.80
CA GLY A 91 -5.56 -6.98 26.81
C GLY A 91 -6.16 -8.38 26.82
N VAL A 92 -6.79 -8.71 27.94
CA VAL A 92 -7.50 -9.97 28.17
C VAL A 92 -8.96 -9.66 28.50
N ASN A 93 -9.87 -10.26 27.75
CA ASN A 93 -11.32 -10.03 27.86
C ASN A 93 -12.09 -11.35 27.87
N ILE A 94 -13.09 -11.48 28.74
CA ILE A 94 -14.08 -12.56 28.72
C ILE A 94 -15.20 -12.16 27.73
N PRO A 95 -15.46 -12.95 26.67
CA PRO A 95 -16.49 -12.62 25.68
C PRO A 95 -17.91 -12.80 26.25
N ARG A 96 -18.86 -12.05 25.70
CA ARG A 96 -20.28 -12.04 26.10
C ARG A 96 -21.16 -12.63 25.01
N ASN A 97 -22.24 -13.31 25.41
CA ASN A 97 -23.24 -13.82 24.48
C ASN A 97 -24.23 -12.72 24.02
N ASN A 98 -25.16 -13.06 23.12
CA ASN A 98 -26.16 -12.13 22.58
C ASN A 98 -27.07 -11.49 23.66
N ASN A 99 -27.17 -12.11 24.84
CA ASN A 99 -27.93 -11.61 25.99
C ASN A 99 -27.01 -10.87 27.00
N GLN A 100 -25.82 -10.45 26.58
CA GLN A 100 -24.81 -9.74 27.39
C GLN A 100 -24.27 -10.51 28.60
N LYS A 101 -24.51 -11.83 28.70
CA LYS A 101 -23.97 -12.67 29.77
C LYS A 101 -22.56 -13.15 29.41
N GLU A 102 -21.63 -13.07 30.37
CA GLU A 102 -20.25 -13.53 30.21
C GLU A 102 -20.18 -15.05 29.99
N ILE A 103 -19.30 -15.45 29.07
CA ILE A 103 -19.04 -16.85 28.74
C ILE A 103 -17.76 -17.25 29.50
N GLU A 104 -17.93 -17.69 30.76
CA GLU A 104 -16.84 -17.93 31.72
C GLU A 104 -15.76 -18.93 31.23
N ASP A 105 -16.08 -19.78 30.26
CA ASP A 105 -15.17 -20.78 29.69
C ASP A 105 -14.44 -20.31 28.40
N GLN A 106 -14.56 -19.04 28.04
CA GLN A 106 -13.87 -18.45 26.89
C GLN A 106 -13.02 -17.25 27.31
N LEU A 107 -11.87 -17.12 26.66
CA LEU A 107 -10.94 -16.04 26.94
C LEU A 107 -10.42 -15.46 25.64
N GLN A 108 -10.52 -14.16 25.46
CA GLN A 108 -9.96 -13.46 24.31
C GLN A 108 -8.75 -12.63 24.73
N ILE A 109 -7.63 -12.84 24.05
CA ILE A 109 -6.42 -12.04 24.21
C ILE A 109 -6.21 -11.24 22.93
N LYS A 110 -6.19 -9.91 23.03
CA LYS A 110 -6.04 -9.00 21.88
C LYS A 110 -4.74 -8.22 22.00
N LEU A 111 -3.87 -8.32 21.01
CA LEU A 111 -2.66 -7.52 20.85
C LEU A 111 -2.92 -6.47 19.78
N SER A 112 -2.63 -5.19 20.03
CA SER A 112 -2.73 -4.13 19.03
C SER A 112 -1.38 -3.51 18.73
N PHE A 113 -1.07 -3.39 17.44
CA PHE A 113 0.24 -2.97 16.95
C PHE A 113 0.13 -1.64 16.19
N THR A 114 1.20 -0.86 16.20
CA THR A 114 1.33 0.39 15.44
C THR A 114 1.60 0.14 13.96
N ARG A 115 2.03 -1.07 13.59
CA ARG A 115 2.22 -1.58 12.24
C ARG A 115 2.13 -3.10 12.28
N VAL A 116 1.79 -3.74 11.16
CA VAL A 116 1.71 -5.21 11.06
C VAL A 116 3.07 -5.83 11.40
N PRO A 117 3.17 -6.62 12.50
CA PRO A 117 4.40 -7.31 12.83
C PRO A 117 4.52 -8.61 12.02
N LYS A 118 5.74 -9.01 11.66
CA LYS A 118 6.03 -10.43 11.47
C LYS A 118 6.05 -11.07 12.85
N TYR A 119 5.20 -12.05 13.09
CA TYR A 119 5.11 -12.73 14.38
C TYR A 119 5.11 -14.25 14.26
N GLU A 120 5.61 -14.92 15.28
CA GLU A 120 5.59 -16.37 15.42
C GLU A 120 4.95 -16.77 16.75
N ILE A 121 4.08 -17.78 16.74
CA ILE A 121 3.51 -18.37 17.96
C ILE A 121 4.28 -19.64 18.29
N VAL A 122 5.06 -19.59 19.37
CA VAL A 122 5.90 -20.71 19.83
C VAL A 122 5.27 -21.36 21.05
N GLN A 123 5.08 -22.68 20.98
CA GLN A 123 4.54 -23.51 22.05
C GLN A 123 5.68 -24.23 22.79
N ASN A 124 5.84 -23.97 24.08
CA ASN A 124 6.85 -24.65 24.91
C ASN A 124 6.19 -25.60 25.92
N PRO A 125 6.24 -26.94 25.69
CA PRO A 125 5.76 -27.89 26.68
C PRO A 125 6.67 -27.90 27.93
N PRO A 126 6.13 -28.23 29.12
CA PRO A 126 6.86 -28.13 30.38
C PRO A 126 8.07 -29.08 30.41
N ARG A 127 9.28 -28.52 30.61
CA ARG A 127 10.50 -29.29 30.89
C ARG A 127 10.61 -29.53 32.40
N ARG A 128 10.19 -30.71 32.86
CA ARG A 128 10.35 -31.33 34.21
C ARG A 128 10.36 -30.41 35.46
N LYS A 129 9.54 -30.80 36.44
CA LYS A 129 9.31 -30.24 37.79
C LYS A 129 8.66 -28.86 37.92
N ASN A 130 8.47 -28.10 36.84
CA ASN A 130 7.58 -26.92 36.86
C ASN A 130 6.39 -27.12 35.91
N ARG A 131 5.18 -27.00 36.45
CA ARG A 131 3.92 -27.54 35.87
C ARG A 131 3.26 -26.65 34.80
N ASN A 132 3.80 -25.47 34.50
CA ASN A 132 3.10 -24.49 33.66
C ASN A 132 3.45 -24.63 32.17
N TYR A 133 2.44 -24.55 31.31
CA TYR A 133 2.58 -24.49 29.87
C TYR A 133 2.75 -23.03 29.42
N LYS A 134 3.70 -22.76 28.51
CA LYS A 134 3.98 -21.40 28.02
C LYS A 134 3.69 -21.26 26.53
N LEU A 135 2.80 -20.34 26.17
CA LEU A 135 2.57 -19.90 24.80
C LEU A 135 3.25 -18.55 24.59
N LYS A 136 4.11 -18.42 23.58
CA LYS A 136 4.87 -17.19 23.31
C LYS A 136 4.53 -16.64 21.95
N ILE A 137 4.25 -15.35 21.88
CA ILE A 137 4.06 -14.60 20.63
C ILE A 137 5.30 -13.75 20.44
N VAL A 138 6.11 -14.01 19.41
CA VAL A 138 7.42 -13.38 19.17
C VAL A 138 7.33 -12.44 17.98
N TRP A 139 7.88 -11.22 18.04
CA TRP A 139 7.97 -10.30 16.90
C TRP A 139 9.31 -9.56 16.82
N GLU A 140 9.75 -9.18 15.61
CA GLU A 140 11.06 -8.56 15.37
C GLU A 140 11.18 -7.09 15.82
N LYS A 141 12.38 -6.69 16.26
CA LYS A 141 12.75 -5.28 16.51
C LYS A 141 12.91 -4.51 15.19
N SER A 142 12.58 -3.22 15.20
CA SER A 142 12.71 -2.35 14.01
C SER A 142 14.18 -2.13 13.60
N LYS A 143 14.62 -2.66 12.44
CA LYS A 143 15.98 -2.38 11.90
C LYS A 143 16.10 -0.90 11.49
N GLN A 144 17.12 -0.19 12.00
CA GLN A 144 17.52 1.14 11.50
C GLN A 144 18.16 0.99 10.11
N LYS A 145 17.81 1.91 9.19
CA LYS A 145 18.19 1.89 7.77
C LYS A 145 19.71 1.89 7.59
N LYS A 146 20.28 0.85 6.96
CA LYS A 146 21.61 0.92 6.34
C LYS A 146 21.52 1.78 5.07
N ALA A 147 22.46 2.71 4.91
CA ALA A 147 22.62 3.49 3.70
C ALA A 147 22.92 2.56 2.51
N ILE A 148 22.21 2.76 1.41
CA ILE A 148 22.39 2.03 0.15
C ILE A 148 23.72 2.49 -0.46
N PRO A 149 24.62 1.59 -0.90
CA PRO A 149 25.83 2.00 -1.60
C PRO A 149 25.47 2.70 -2.92
N LYS A 150 26.11 3.84 -3.20
CA LYS A 150 26.10 4.44 -4.54
C LYS A 150 26.74 3.44 -5.49
N TYR A 151 25.94 2.85 -6.39
CA TYR A 151 26.45 2.05 -7.49
C TYR A 151 27.22 2.98 -8.43
N MET A 152 28.55 2.86 -8.41
CA MET A 152 29.44 3.40 -9.42
C MET A 152 29.70 2.27 -10.41
N PHE A 153 29.34 2.47 -11.68
CA PHE A 153 29.64 1.52 -12.74
C PHE A 153 31.08 1.78 -13.23
N PRO A 154 31.99 0.79 -13.18
CA PRO A 154 33.23 0.86 -13.93
C PRO A 154 33.02 0.15 -15.28
N SER A 155 33.12 0.89 -16.37
CA SER A 155 33.15 0.31 -17.72
C SER A 155 34.35 0.90 -18.47
N ASN A 156 35.55 0.39 -18.21
CA ASN A 156 36.70 0.67 -19.08
C ASN A 156 36.89 -0.52 -20.04
N ARG A 157 36.80 -0.23 -21.34
CA ARG A 157 36.90 -1.19 -22.47
C ARG A 157 38.32 -1.65 -22.77
N LEU A 158 39.31 -0.96 -22.21
CA LEU A 158 40.73 -1.20 -22.35
C LEU A 158 41.34 -1.22 -20.94
N PRO A 159 42.54 -1.80 -20.74
CA PRO A 159 43.26 -1.67 -19.47
C PRO A 159 43.31 -0.18 -19.04
N GLU A 160 43.30 0.09 -17.74
CA GLU A 160 43.40 1.48 -17.22
C GLU A 160 44.78 2.12 -17.46
N SER A 161 45.54 1.61 -18.43
CA SER A 161 46.81 2.15 -18.87
C SER A 161 46.61 3.61 -19.28
N ARG A 162 47.34 4.47 -18.57
CA ARG A 162 47.45 5.90 -18.88
C ARG A 162 48.68 6.11 -19.73
N ILE A 163 48.54 6.94 -20.75
CA ILE A 163 49.54 7.14 -21.78
C ILE A 163 49.86 8.63 -21.87
N SER A 164 51.14 8.94 -21.88
CA SER A 164 51.67 10.29 -22.07
C SER A 164 52.71 10.25 -23.19
N LEU A 165 52.45 10.97 -24.28
CA LEU A 165 53.22 10.88 -25.52
C LEU A 165 53.27 12.23 -26.21
N ASN A 166 54.41 12.52 -26.84
CA ASN A 166 54.57 13.71 -27.66
C ASN A 166 55.20 13.32 -29.01
N PHE A 167 54.50 13.59 -30.10
CA PHE A 167 54.96 13.36 -31.47
C PHE A 167 54.76 14.60 -32.32
N GLN A 168 55.68 14.79 -33.27
CA GLN A 168 55.61 15.82 -34.30
C GLN A 168 55.86 15.17 -35.65
N GLY A 169 54.88 15.21 -36.55
CA GLY A 169 54.99 14.64 -37.90
C GLY A 169 55.24 13.13 -37.93
N ALA A 170 54.76 12.37 -36.94
CA ALA A 170 54.99 10.93 -36.90
C ALA A 170 54.01 10.18 -37.81
N LYS A 171 54.48 9.15 -38.53
CA LYS A 171 53.61 8.30 -39.36
C LYS A 171 52.54 7.65 -38.49
N LEU A 172 51.26 7.81 -38.87
CA LEU A 172 50.10 7.32 -38.12
C LEU A 172 50.21 5.81 -37.79
N MET A 173 50.63 5.01 -38.77
CA MET A 173 50.89 3.56 -38.58
C MET A 173 51.81 3.25 -37.41
N ASN A 174 52.91 4.01 -37.26
CA ASN A 174 53.90 3.77 -36.22
C ASN A 174 53.35 4.12 -34.84
N VAL A 175 52.58 5.21 -34.74
CA VAL A 175 51.95 5.65 -33.49
C VAL A 175 50.91 4.63 -33.02
N VAL A 176 50.01 4.19 -33.90
CA VAL A 176 48.98 3.19 -33.57
C VAL A 176 49.60 1.84 -33.20
N ARG A 177 50.63 1.40 -33.94
CA ARG A 177 51.39 0.19 -33.62
C ARG A 177 52.07 0.27 -32.26
N MET A 178 52.65 1.41 -31.91
CA MET A 178 53.27 1.61 -30.60
C MET A 178 52.23 1.56 -29.47
N LEU A 179 51.11 2.26 -29.61
CA LEU A 179 50.02 2.29 -28.62
C LEU A 179 49.46 0.90 -28.33
N THR A 180 49.23 0.11 -29.38
CA THR A 180 48.71 -1.26 -29.26
C THR A 180 49.74 -2.25 -28.72
N SER A 181 51.03 -2.07 -29.06
CA SER A 181 52.10 -2.95 -28.57
C SER A 181 52.39 -2.77 -27.08
N GLN A 182 52.12 -1.59 -26.52
CA GLN A 182 52.37 -1.31 -25.09
C GLN A 182 51.54 -2.21 -24.17
N ASP A 183 50.31 -2.54 -24.56
CA ASP A 183 49.36 -3.32 -23.76
C ASP A 183 49.17 -4.77 -24.28
N ASN A 184 50.12 -5.29 -25.07
CA ASN A 184 50.07 -6.64 -25.68
C ASN A 184 48.81 -6.90 -26.55
N LEU A 185 48.27 -5.84 -27.17
CA LEU A 185 47.12 -5.95 -28.07
C LEU A 185 47.60 -6.24 -29.50
N ASN A 186 46.91 -7.14 -30.19
CA ASN A 186 47.17 -7.41 -31.60
C ASN A 186 46.54 -6.30 -32.45
N LEU A 187 47.17 -5.95 -33.57
CA LEU A 187 46.68 -4.91 -34.48
C LEU A 187 46.48 -5.49 -35.89
N VAL A 188 45.27 -5.34 -36.42
CA VAL A 188 44.91 -5.65 -37.81
C VAL A 188 44.50 -4.36 -38.50
N VAL A 189 45.11 -4.08 -39.64
CA VAL A 189 44.83 -2.85 -40.41
C VAL A 189 44.36 -3.22 -41.81
N GLY A 190 43.17 -2.74 -42.19
CA GLY A 190 42.53 -3.10 -43.46
C GLY A 190 43.17 -2.48 -44.71
N ASP A 191 43.78 -1.30 -44.58
CA ASP A 191 44.53 -0.59 -45.62
C ASP A 191 45.74 0.11 -44.98
N ASN A 192 46.84 0.32 -45.70
CA ASN A 192 48.02 0.98 -45.13
C ASN A 192 47.63 2.37 -44.56
N LEU A 193 47.73 2.57 -43.24
CA LEU A 193 47.36 3.84 -42.58
C LEU A 193 48.19 4.98 -43.18
N LYS A 194 47.55 5.86 -43.94
CA LYS A 194 48.19 7.01 -44.59
C LYS A 194 47.94 8.25 -43.72
N GLY A 195 48.99 9.02 -43.47
CA GLY A 195 48.91 10.26 -42.70
C GLY A 195 50.05 10.41 -41.72
N GLU A 196 50.25 11.65 -41.28
CA GLU A 196 51.16 12.02 -40.21
C GLU A 196 50.36 12.69 -39.10
N VAL A 197 50.75 12.43 -37.85
CA VAL A 197 50.08 12.98 -36.68
C VAL A 197 51.09 13.74 -35.83
N THR A 198 50.67 14.93 -35.40
CA THR A 198 51.33 15.72 -34.37
C THR A 198 50.40 15.74 -33.17
N LEU A 199 50.84 15.23 -32.02
CA LEU A 199 50.01 15.06 -30.83
C LEU A 199 50.83 15.25 -29.57
N ASN A 200 50.19 15.80 -28.54
CA ASN A 200 50.72 15.89 -27.19
C ASN A 200 49.64 15.41 -26.22
N LEU A 201 49.81 14.20 -25.70
CA LEU A 201 48.90 13.56 -24.74
C LEU A 201 49.58 13.49 -23.37
N ASN A 202 48.82 13.81 -22.32
CA ASN A 202 49.27 13.72 -20.93
C ASN A 202 48.19 13.03 -20.10
N ASP A 203 48.54 11.90 -19.48
CA ASP A 203 47.66 11.10 -18.63
C ASP A 203 46.31 10.72 -19.28
N VAL A 204 46.35 10.26 -20.53
CA VAL A 204 45.14 9.92 -21.31
C VAL A 204 44.96 8.40 -21.36
N SER A 205 43.73 7.88 -21.28
CA SER A 205 43.48 6.44 -21.47
C SER A 205 43.79 6.00 -22.90
N LEU A 206 44.16 4.73 -23.08
CA LEU A 206 44.39 4.15 -24.41
C LEU A 206 43.17 4.30 -25.34
N GLU A 207 41.96 4.14 -24.82
CA GLU A 207 40.71 4.29 -25.60
C GLU A 207 40.59 5.70 -26.17
N THR A 208 40.73 6.71 -25.31
CA THR A 208 40.61 8.11 -25.69
C THR A 208 41.74 8.53 -26.63
N ALA A 209 42.95 8.01 -26.44
CA ALA A 209 44.08 8.25 -27.34
C ALA A 209 43.83 7.67 -28.74
N LEU A 210 43.39 6.41 -28.83
CA LEU A 210 43.08 5.75 -30.12
C LEU A 210 41.93 6.47 -30.84
N ASP A 211 40.86 6.80 -30.13
CA ASP A 211 39.71 7.50 -30.69
C ASP A 211 40.12 8.87 -31.25
N ALA A 212 40.83 9.68 -30.46
CA ALA A 212 41.27 11.01 -30.90
C ALA A 212 42.20 10.97 -32.12
N ILE A 213 43.13 10.00 -32.18
CA ILE A 213 44.12 9.91 -33.27
C ILE A 213 43.48 9.39 -34.55
N LEU A 214 42.65 8.35 -34.46
CA LEU A 214 42.07 7.68 -35.62
C LEU A 214 40.90 8.48 -36.21
N HIS A 215 40.05 9.06 -35.36
CA HIS A 215 38.89 9.84 -35.79
C HIS A 215 39.29 11.08 -36.60
N VAL A 216 40.35 11.79 -36.17
CA VAL A 216 40.89 12.96 -36.90
C VAL A 216 41.41 12.60 -38.30
N ASN A 217 41.86 11.36 -38.49
CA ASN A 217 42.42 10.87 -39.76
C ASN A 217 41.41 10.05 -40.60
N ASN A 218 40.11 10.12 -40.30
CA ASN A 218 39.04 9.38 -40.98
C ASN A 218 39.20 7.85 -40.89
N TYR A 219 39.73 7.34 -39.79
CA TYR A 219 39.80 5.91 -39.50
C TYR A 219 38.88 5.57 -38.33
N GLU A 220 38.20 4.43 -38.43
CA GLU A 220 37.47 3.81 -37.33
C GLU A 220 38.24 2.63 -36.78
N TRP A 221 38.00 2.30 -35.51
CA TRP A 221 38.55 1.11 -34.88
C TRP A 221 37.51 0.38 -34.05
N PHE A 222 37.70 -0.92 -33.92
CA PHE A 222 36.93 -1.76 -33.00
C PHE A 222 37.83 -2.85 -32.42
N MET A 223 37.48 -3.32 -31.22
CA MET A 223 38.17 -4.42 -30.56
C MET A 223 37.37 -5.71 -30.72
N GLN A 224 38.06 -6.79 -31.06
CA GLN A 224 37.56 -8.15 -31.01
C GLN A 224 38.53 -8.99 -30.17
N ASP A 225 38.12 -9.36 -28.97
CA ASP A 225 38.94 -10.01 -27.95
C ASP A 225 40.24 -9.25 -27.65
N ASN A 226 41.39 -9.74 -28.13
CA ASN A 226 42.71 -9.10 -27.98
C ASN A 226 43.22 -8.52 -29.32
N VAL A 227 42.33 -8.24 -30.27
CA VAL A 227 42.67 -7.72 -31.60
C VAL A 227 41.97 -6.39 -31.82
N ILE A 228 42.76 -5.33 -32.03
CA ILE A 228 42.28 -4.04 -32.51
C ILE A 228 42.29 -4.07 -34.03
N VAL A 229 41.14 -3.80 -34.63
CA VAL A 229 40.99 -3.71 -36.08
C VAL A 229 40.78 -2.25 -36.45
N VAL A 230 41.57 -1.72 -37.38
CA VAL A 230 41.50 -0.33 -37.85
C VAL A 230 41.16 -0.29 -39.34
N GLN A 231 40.15 0.49 -39.72
CA GLN A 231 39.63 0.57 -41.10
C GLN A 231 39.30 2.02 -41.49
N PRO A 232 39.43 2.40 -42.77
CA PRO A 232 39.03 3.74 -43.23
C PRO A 232 37.51 3.89 -43.21
N ILE A 233 37.03 5.08 -42.83
CA ILE A 233 35.62 5.46 -42.84
C ILE A 233 35.18 5.62 -44.31
N LYS A 234 34.64 4.55 -44.92
CA LYS A 234 34.24 4.56 -46.36
C LYS A 234 32.91 5.26 -46.64
N ASN A 235 32.06 5.49 -45.63
CA ASN A 235 30.77 6.19 -45.72
C ASN A 235 30.30 6.60 -44.30
N PRO A 236 29.99 7.87 -44.00
CA PRO A 236 29.53 8.31 -42.67
C PRO A 236 28.26 7.60 -42.16
N ASP A 237 27.39 7.17 -43.09
CA ASP A 237 26.14 6.45 -42.79
C ASP A 237 26.29 4.92 -42.75
N GLN A 238 27.46 4.38 -43.12
CA GLN A 238 27.74 2.94 -43.19
C GLN A 238 28.99 2.52 -42.40
N THR A 239 29.52 3.41 -41.56
CA THR A 239 30.63 3.06 -40.68
C THR A 239 30.17 2.29 -39.47
N MET A 240 31.02 1.35 -39.07
CA MET A 240 31.02 0.49 -37.89
C MET A 240 30.89 -0.99 -38.28
N SER A 241 31.97 -1.55 -38.82
CA SER A 241 32.16 -3.02 -38.84
C SER A 241 32.44 -3.53 -37.43
N GLY A 242 31.41 -3.65 -36.60
CA GLY A 242 31.47 -4.36 -35.33
C GLY A 242 30.28 -5.32 -35.29
N GLU A 243 30.51 -6.57 -34.86
CA GLU A 243 29.43 -7.55 -34.75
C GLU A 243 28.43 -7.09 -33.69
N LEU A 244 27.21 -6.77 -34.12
CA LEU A 244 26.12 -6.51 -33.21
C LEU A 244 25.62 -7.85 -32.66
N VAL A 245 25.68 -8.01 -31.36
CA VAL A 245 25.16 -9.20 -30.70
C VAL A 245 23.74 -8.90 -30.26
N THR A 246 22.87 -9.91 -30.35
CA THR A 246 21.52 -9.81 -29.82
C THR A 246 21.40 -10.64 -28.55
N ARG A 247 20.98 -10.01 -27.44
CA ARG A 247 20.64 -10.70 -26.19
C ARG A 247 19.16 -10.54 -25.88
N ILE A 248 18.62 -11.57 -25.26
CA ILE A 248 17.23 -11.63 -24.84
C ILE A 248 17.20 -11.53 -23.32
N PHE A 249 16.57 -10.48 -22.81
CA PHE A 249 16.34 -10.26 -21.38
C PHE A 249 14.90 -10.62 -21.05
N ARG A 250 14.71 -11.50 -20.06
CA ARG A 250 13.39 -11.81 -19.52
C ARG A 250 13.16 -10.92 -18.31
N LEU A 251 12.05 -10.21 -18.29
CA LEU A 251 11.64 -9.34 -17.18
C LEU A 251 10.73 -10.12 -16.25
N ASN A 252 10.88 -9.91 -14.94
CA ASN A 252 10.13 -10.63 -13.92
C ASN A 252 8.99 -9.79 -13.33
N TYR A 253 9.16 -8.47 -13.26
CA TYR A 253 8.27 -7.57 -12.52
C TYR A 253 7.80 -6.37 -13.34
N SER A 254 8.63 -5.87 -14.25
CA SER A 254 8.34 -4.70 -15.08
C SER A 254 7.92 -5.06 -16.49
N SER A 255 7.01 -4.25 -17.07
CA SER A 255 6.58 -4.45 -18.46
C SER A 255 7.71 -4.14 -19.45
N GLY A 256 7.76 -4.87 -20.57
CA GLY A 256 8.71 -4.62 -21.65
C GLY A 256 8.66 -3.19 -22.19
N LEU A 257 7.47 -2.58 -22.22
CA LEU A 257 7.29 -1.19 -22.68
C LEU A 257 7.97 -0.19 -21.74
N THR A 258 7.74 -0.29 -20.43
CA THR A 258 8.35 0.62 -19.44
C THR A 258 9.88 0.51 -19.45
N VAL A 259 10.41 -0.71 -19.47
CA VAL A 259 11.87 -0.94 -19.50
C VAL A 259 12.46 -0.49 -20.84
N SER A 260 11.75 -0.68 -21.96
CA SER A 260 12.26 -0.29 -23.27
C SER A 260 12.50 1.21 -23.41
N ALA A 261 11.66 2.05 -22.80
CA ALA A 261 11.83 3.50 -22.82
C ALA A 261 13.13 3.94 -22.14
N ALA A 262 13.49 3.31 -21.01
CA ALA A 262 14.73 3.62 -20.31
C ALA A 262 15.96 3.01 -20.98
N VAL A 263 15.87 1.77 -21.48
CA VAL A 263 16.99 1.11 -22.16
C VAL A 263 17.32 1.82 -23.46
N LYS A 264 16.33 2.38 -24.18
CA LYS A 264 16.54 3.12 -25.43
C LYS A 264 17.55 4.27 -25.29
N GLU A 265 17.55 4.97 -24.16
CA GLU A 265 18.50 6.05 -23.86
C GLU A 265 19.92 5.53 -23.53
N ALA A 266 20.04 4.25 -23.14
CA ALA A 266 21.32 3.60 -22.86
C ALA A 266 21.92 2.88 -24.08
N LEU A 267 21.21 2.83 -25.23
CA LEU A 267 21.69 2.18 -26.44
C LEU A 267 22.71 3.05 -27.17
N THR A 268 23.60 2.40 -27.91
CA THR A 268 24.43 3.11 -28.89
C THR A 268 23.58 3.59 -30.07
N PRO A 269 24.07 4.53 -30.91
CA PRO A 269 23.34 4.97 -32.11
C PRO A 269 22.91 3.85 -33.08
N ARG A 270 23.53 2.66 -32.97
CA ARG A 270 23.25 1.47 -33.79
C ARG A 270 22.33 0.47 -33.09
N GLY A 271 22.10 0.66 -31.79
CA GLY A 271 21.34 -0.26 -30.97
C GLY A 271 19.90 -0.37 -31.46
N LYS A 272 19.42 -1.61 -31.60
CA LYS A 272 18.03 -1.91 -31.89
C LYS A 272 17.38 -2.54 -30.67
N LEU A 273 16.16 -2.14 -30.42
CA LEU A 273 15.37 -2.59 -29.28
C LEU A 273 14.02 -3.08 -29.77
N LYS A 274 13.63 -4.27 -29.32
CA LYS A 274 12.30 -4.79 -29.55
C LYS A 274 11.76 -5.35 -28.23
N ALA A 275 10.76 -4.67 -27.68
CA ALA A 275 9.96 -5.22 -26.60
C ALA A 275 8.95 -6.22 -27.18
N LEU A 276 8.99 -7.44 -26.65
CA LEU A 276 7.98 -8.46 -26.86
C LEU A 276 7.21 -8.55 -25.55
N SER A 277 6.26 -7.64 -25.36
CA SER A 277 5.43 -7.57 -24.16
C SER A 277 4.01 -8.02 -24.49
N SER A 278 3.46 -8.85 -23.62
CA SER A 278 2.05 -9.25 -23.65
C SER A 278 1.08 -8.10 -23.37
N SER A 279 1.56 -7.01 -22.75
CA SER A 279 0.75 -5.82 -22.46
C SER A 279 0.43 -4.96 -23.70
N ALA A 280 0.98 -5.31 -24.88
CA ALA A 280 0.72 -4.62 -26.14
C ALA A 280 -0.59 -5.07 -26.84
N SER A 281 -1.25 -6.12 -26.37
CA SER A 281 -2.56 -6.52 -26.89
C SER A 281 -3.63 -6.36 -25.79
N PRO A 282 -4.67 -5.51 -26.00
CA PRO A 282 -5.77 -5.33 -25.05
C PRO A 282 -6.53 -6.61 -24.70
N ASP A 283 -6.37 -7.65 -25.51
CA ASP A 283 -7.15 -8.90 -25.48
C ASP A 283 -6.35 -10.11 -24.94
N SER A 284 -5.06 -9.94 -24.63
CA SER A 284 -4.26 -10.97 -23.96
C SER A 284 -4.09 -10.63 -22.48
N GLY A 285 -4.91 -11.25 -21.63
CA GLY A 285 -4.71 -11.19 -20.18
C GLY A 285 -3.28 -11.60 -19.80
N LEU A 286 -2.73 -10.97 -18.74
CA LEU A 286 -1.42 -11.21 -18.10
C LEU A 286 -0.51 -12.16 -18.89
N GLY A 287 -0.04 -11.72 -20.06
CA GLY A 287 0.52 -12.69 -21.01
C GLY A 287 1.89 -13.16 -20.59
N ASP A 288 2.14 -14.42 -20.90
CA ASP A 288 3.05 -15.33 -20.21
C ASP A 288 4.50 -14.86 -20.03
N LYS A 289 5.03 -13.89 -20.81
CA LYS A 289 6.46 -13.50 -20.76
C LYS A 289 6.68 -12.08 -21.24
N ASP A 290 7.14 -11.19 -20.36
CA ASP A 290 7.72 -9.90 -20.75
C ASP A 290 9.19 -10.09 -21.15
N ILE A 291 9.48 -9.87 -22.43
CA ILE A 291 10.81 -10.10 -23.00
C ILE A 291 11.30 -8.81 -23.69
N LEU A 292 12.56 -8.47 -23.45
CA LEU A 292 13.25 -7.38 -24.12
C LEU A 292 14.38 -7.96 -24.98
N MET A 293 14.27 -7.82 -26.30
CA MET A 293 15.31 -8.19 -27.25
C MET A 293 16.14 -6.95 -27.56
N VAL A 294 17.42 -6.99 -27.23
CA VAL A 294 18.35 -5.88 -27.41
C VAL A 294 19.48 -6.32 -28.33
N THR A 295 19.68 -5.58 -29.41
CA THR A 295 20.78 -5.77 -30.35
C THR A 295 21.70 -4.56 -30.24
N ASP A 296 22.91 -4.76 -29.73
CA ASP A 296 23.89 -3.68 -29.56
C ASP A 296 25.32 -4.25 -29.61
N LEU A 297 26.33 -3.38 -29.46
CA LEU A 297 27.73 -3.78 -29.32
C LEU A 297 27.92 -4.63 -28.05
N PRO A 298 28.74 -5.70 -28.10
CA PRO A 298 29.04 -6.57 -26.96
C PRO A 298 29.41 -5.81 -25.67
N THR A 299 30.15 -4.71 -25.82
CA THR A 299 30.64 -3.86 -24.73
C THR A 299 29.55 -3.03 -24.05
N ASN A 300 28.40 -2.79 -24.68
CA ASN A 300 27.33 -1.97 -24.10
C ASN A 300 26.37 -2.79 -23.22
N PHE A 301 26.43 -4.12 -23.31
CA PHE A 301 25.49 -4.99 -22.61
C PHE A 301 25.60 -4.93 -21.08
N ASP A 302 26.78 -4.63 -20.53
CA ASP A 302 26.93 -4.50 -19.08
C ASP A 302 26.18 -3.28 -18.53
N LEU A 303 26.19 -2.16 -19.29
CA LEU A 303 25.41 -0.96 -18.96
C LEU A 303 23.91 -1.23 -19.11
N ILE A 304 23.50 -1.85 -20.22
CA ILE A 304 22.09 -2.23 -20.48
C ILE A 304 21.57 -3.15 -19.37
N GLU A 305 22.33 -4.16 -18.98
CA GLU A 305 21.95 -5.09 -17.91
C GLU A 305 21.85 -4.38 -16.56
N GLY A 306 22.76 -3.46 -16.25
CA GLY A 306 22.69 -2.62 -15.05
C GLY A 306 21.42 -1.77 -14.98
N VAL A 307 21.02 -1.18 -16.11
CA VAL A 307 19.77 -0.41 -16.22
C VAL A 307 18.56 -1.31 -16.02
N ILE A 308 18.50 -2.46 -16.70
CA ILE A 308 17.39 -3.42 -16.59
C ILE A 308 17.23 -3.88 -15.14
N ARG A 309 18.30 -4.29 -14.46
CA ARG A 309 18.27 -4.75 -13.06
C ARG A 309 17.80 -3.67 -12.08
N THR A 310 18.00 -2.39 -12.39
CA THR A 310 17.57 -1.28 -11.54
C THR A 310 16.07 -1.00 -11.68
N ILE A 311 15.49 -1.29 -12.84
CA ILE A 311 14.08 -1.03 -13.14
C ILE A 311 13.21 -2.25 -12.82
N ASP A 312 13.68 -3.45 -13.17
CA ASP A 312 12.97 -4.72 -12.97
C ASP A 312 13.05 -5.20 -11.53
N ILE A 313 12.43 -4.44 -10.62
CA ILE A 313 12.33 -4.74 -9.19
C ILE A 313 10.89 -5.11 -8.82
N GLU A 314 10.75 -5.93 -7.77
CA GLU A 314 9.44 -6.31 -7.24
C GLU A 314 8.65 -5.07 -6.80
N SER A 315 7.43 -4.94 -7.34
CA SER A 315 6.52 -3.86 -6.98
C SER A 315 5.73 -4.22 -5.73
N GLU A 316 5.68 -3.28 -4.79
CA GLU A 316 4.93 -3.47 -3.54
C GLU A 316 3.42 -3.52 -3.79
N GLN A 317 2.73 -4.42 -3.09
CA GLN A 317 1.27 -4.47 -3.05
C GLN A 317 0.75 -3.63 -1.89
N ILE A 318 -0.36 -2.93 -2.12
CA ILE A 318 -0.94 -1.97 -1.20
C ILE A 318 -2.43 -2.29 -1.09
N ASN A 319 -2.87 -2.64 0.11
CA ASN A 319 -4.27 -2.74 0.49
C ASN A 319 -4.75 -1.37 0.98
N ILE A 320 -5.92 -0.96 0.55
CA ILE A 320 -6.52 0.33 0.88
C ILE A 320 -7.92 0.04 1.40
N ALA A 321 -8.15 0.40 2.66
CA ALA A 321 -9.45 0.30 3.31
C ALA A 321 -10.02 1.70 3.53
N VAL A 322 -11.29 1.89 3.17
CA VAL A 322 -12.02 3.15 3.40
C VAL A 322 -13.20 2.85 4.31
N LYS A 323 -13.36 3.64 5.38
CA LYS A 323 -14.48 3.50 6.33
C LYS A 323 -15.36 4.74 6.27
N PHE A 324 -16.65 4.52 6.07
CA PHE A 324 -17.68 5.55 6.12
C PHE A 324 -18.45 5.42 7.43
N ILE A 325 -18.35 6.44 8.28
CA ILE A 325 -19.01 6.47 9.59
C ILE A 325 -20.00 7.62 9.56
N GLU A 326 -21.27 7.31 9.78
CA GLU A 326 -22.32 8.32 9.98
C GLU A 326 -22.69 8.36 11.45
N THR A 327 -22.79 9.56 12.02
CA THR A 327 -23.24 9.77 13.39
C THR A 327 -24.37 10.78 13.40
N THR A 328 -25.43 10.49 14.13
CA THR A 328 -26.54 11.42 14.33
C THR A 328 -26.39 12.06 15.70
N LEU A 329 -26.30 13.38 15.77
CA LEU A 329 -26.21 14.15 17.01
C LEU A 329 -27.61 14.57 17.46
N LYS A 330 -27.90 14.37 18.76
CA LYS A 330 -29.15 14.86 19.37
C LYS A 330 -29.00 16.31 19.80
N HIS A 331 -30.14 16.99 19.98
CA HIS A 331 -30.20 18.43 20.26
C HIS A 331 -29.31 18.82 21.45
N ASN A 332 -28.27 19.66 21.20
CA ASN A 332 -27.20 20.16 22.09
C ASN A 332 -25.81 19.47 21.99
N GLU A 333 -25.67 18.41 21.20
CA GLU A 333 -24.38 17.75 21.00
C GLU A 333 -23.66 18.35 19.78
N THR A 334 -22.41 18.78 19.96
CA THR A 334 -21.56 19.26 18.86
C THR A 334 -20.29 18.43 18.83
N ILE A 335 -20.04 17.71 17.72
CA ILE A 335 -18.71 17.16 17.45
C ILE A 335 -17.84 18.32 16.94
N GLY A 336 -17.06 18.91 17.86
CA GLY A 336 -16.21 20.06 17.58
C GLY A 336 -14.93 19.72 16.79
N ILE A 337 -15.04 19.20 15.57
CA ILE A 337 -13.89 19.11 14.64
C ILE A 337 -13.78 20.46 13.93
N ASN A 338 -12.97 21.37 14.47
CA ASN A 338 -12.72 22.68 13.86
C ASN A 338 -11.76 22.54 12.67
N TRP A 339 -12.32 22.53 11.45
CA TRP A 339 -11.58 22.36 10.20
C TRP A 339 -10.60 23.52 9.90
N ASN A 340 -10.84 24.72 10.46
CA ASN A 340 -9.98 25.90 10.27
C ASN A 340 -8.66 25.80 11.06
N LEU A 341 -8.57 24.91 12.06
CA LEU A 341 -7.33 24.61 12.76
C LEU A 341 -6.33 23.85 11.89
N ARG A 342 -6.78 23.11 10.85
CA ARG A 342 -5.88 22.41 9.91
C ARG A 342 -5.04 23.39 9.07
N GLU A 343 -5.63 24.51 8.68
CA GLU A 343 -4.94 25.59 7.97
C GLU A 343 -3.91 26.29 8.88
N SER A 344 -4.26 26.42 10.17
CA SER A 344 -3.39 27.01 11.19
C SER A 344 -2.22 26.08 11.59
N MET A 345 -2.40 24.77 11.56
CA MET A 345 -1.36 23.78 11.90
C MET A 345 -0.31 23.55 10.80
N SER A 346 -0.56 24.00 9.57
CA SER A 346 0.45 23.95 8.49
C SER A 346 1.61 24.93 8.71
N LEU A 347 1.51 25.85 9.69
CA LEU A 347 2.41 26.99 9.84
C LEU A 347 3.11 27.08 11.22
N ILE A 348 2.90 26.13 12.12
CA ILE A 348 3.32 26.29 13.53
C ILE A 348 4.35 25.21 13.92
N ASP A 349 5.61 25.48 13.56
CA ASP A 349 6.75 24.98 14.33
C ASP A 349 6.99 25.97 15.50
N ASN A 350 6.58 25.58 16.71
CA ASN A 350 6.90 26.21 18.01
C ASN A 350 6.11 27.45 18.48
N VAL A 351 4.90 27.24 19.03
CA VAL A 351 4.32 28.19 20.02
C VAL A 351 3.68 27.42 21.18
N LYS A 352 4.08 27.75 22.43
CA LYS A 352 3.41 27.30 23.66
C LYS A 352 2.07 28.03 23.77
N ALA A 353 0.96 27.32 23.62
CA ALA A 353 -0.39 27.87 23.78
C ALA A 353 -0.84 27.82 25.25
N ASP A 354 -1.44 28.92 25.72
CA ASP A 354 -2.04 29.12 27.04
C ASP A 354 -3.38 28.36 27.13
N SER A 355 -3.44 27.34 28.01
CA SER A 355 -4.52 26.35 28.11
C SER A 355 -5.79 26.81 28.85
N SER A 356 -6.01 28.11 29.02
CA SER A 356 -6.97 28.58 30.04
C SER A 356 -8.36 29.02 29.56
N LYS A 357 -8.74 28.95 28.26
CA LYS A 357 -10.05 29.52 27.84
C LYS A 357 -10.94 28.79 26.84
N VAL A 358 -10.61 27.62 26.29
CA VAL A 358 -11.59 26.88 25.45
C VAL A 358 -11.32 25.38 25.53
N LEU A 359 -12.27 24.58 26.02
CA LEU A 359 -12.26 23.13 25.86
C LEU A 359 -12.60 22.80 24.40
N ASN A 360 -11.61 22.92 23.52
CA ASN A 360 -11.66 22.40 22.15
C ASN A 360 -11.19 20.94 22.19
N VAL A 361 -11.87 20.05 21.44
CA VAL A 361 -11.50 18.63 21.26
C VAL A 361 -10.07 18.46 20.70
N ALA A 362 -9.45 19.54 20.23
CA ALA A 362 -8.04 19.63 19.84
C ALA A 362 -7.04 19.34 20.98
N ASP A 363 -7.44 19.42 22.25
CA ASP A 363 -6.56 19.23 23.43
C ASP A 363 -6.91 17.97 24.24
N LEU A 364 -7.15 16.85 23.56
CA LEU A 364 -7.30 15.55 24.22
C LEU A 364 -5.91 15.07 24.73
N LEU A 365 -5.53 15.56 25.91
CA LEU A 365 -4.30 15.19 26.62
C LEU A 365 -4.43 13.78 27.19
N VAL A 366 -3.78 12.80 26.55
CA VAL A 366 -3.57 11.47 27.14
C VAL A 366 -2.22 11.48 27.87
N GLY A 367 -2.22 12.06 29.07
CA GLY A 367 -0.98 12.34 29.82
C GLY A 367 -0.31 13.66 29.40
N ASP A 368 1.02 13.72 29.43
CA ASP A 368 1.82 14.93 29.15
C ASP A 368 2.14 15.16 27.65
N GLN A 369 1.37 14.54 26.74
CA GLN A 369 1.63 14.59 25.30
C GLN A 369 0.40 15.14 24.56
N ALA A 370 0.59 16.25 23.84
CA ALA A 370 -0.40 16.83 22.93
C ALA A 370 -0.52 15.98 21.65
N LEU A 371 -1.74 15.61 21.26
CA LEU A 371 -2.01 14.77 20.09
C LEU A 371 -2.27 15.64 18.86
N ASN A 372 -1.43 15.50 17.82
CA ASN A 372 -1.60 16.21 16.55
C ASN A 372 -2.70 15.56 15.69
N PHE A 373 -3.78 16.30 15.39
CA PHE A 373 -4.92 15.83 14.57
C PHE A 373 -4.62 15.70 13.07
N ALA A 374 -3.46 16.14 12.59
CA ALA A 374 -3.08 16.03 11.17
C ALA A 374 -2.82 14.58 10.71
N THR A 375 -2.44 13.68 11.63
CA THR A 375 -2.25 12.25 11.39
C THR A 375 -2.76 11.48 12.59
N LEU A 376 -3.90 10.79 12.44
CA LEU A 376 -4.49 10.03 13.54
C LEU A 376 -3.70 8.72 13.71
N SER A 377 -2.91 8.63 14.77
CA SER A 377 -2.25 7.37 15.13
C SER A 377 -3.30 6.29 15.47
N ALA A 378 -3.00 5.02 15.19
CA ALA A 378 -3.93 3.90 15.42
C ALA A 378 -4.59 3.87 16.82
N PRO A 379 -3.89 4.18 17.94
CA PRO A 379 -4.52 4.23 19.27
C PRO A 379 -5.57 5.34 19.40
N VAL A 380 -5.35 6.49 18.77
CA VAL A 380 -6.28 7.65 18.83
C VAL A 380 -7.52 7.36 18.01
N VAL A 381 -7.36 6.75 16.83
CA VAL A 381 -8.47 6.28 16.02
C VAL A 381 -9.29 5.25 16.79
N SER A 382 -8.65 4.27 17.42
CA SER A 382 -9.38 3.28 18.23
C SER A 382 -10.12 3.91 19.40
N ALA A 383 -9.52 4.84 20.15
CA ALA A 383 -10.20 5.52 21.24
C ALA A 383 -11.39 6.39 20.77
N MET A 384 -11.23 7.11 19.65
CA MET A 384 -12.31 7.88 19.04
C MET A 384 -13.43 6.97 18.54
N LEU A 385 -13.09 5.87 17.86
CA LEU A 385 -14.04 4.87 17.40
C LEU A 385 -14.73 4.16 18.58
N ASP A 386 -14.04 3.91 19.69
CA ASP A 386 -14.64 3.30 20.88
C ASP A 386 -15.59 4.28 21.59
N LEU A 387 -15.26 5.59 21.63
CA LEU A 387 -16.18 6.64 22.12
C LEU A 387 -17.41 6.77 21.23
N LEU A 388 -17.22 6.83 19.91
CA LEU A 388 -18.30 6.87 18.92
C LEU A 388 -19.13 5.57 18.95
N ALA A 389 -18.51 4.40 19.12
CA ALA A 389 -19.20 3.12 19.16
C ALA A 389 -19.99 2.90 20.47
N ASN A 390 -19.70 3.66 21.52
CA ASN A 390 -20.46 3.65 22.77
C ASN A 390 -21.62 4.65 22.76
N ASP A 391 -21.69 5.49 21.72
CA ASP A 391 -22.84 6.35 21.45
C ASP A 391 -23.89 5.57 20.65
N GLY A 392 -25.14 5.59 21.11
CA GLY A 392 -26.23 4.79 20.54
C GLY A 392 -26.66 5.23 19.14
N ASP A 393 -26.18 6.40 18.70
CA ASP A 393 -26.58 7.05 17.45
C ASP A 393 -25.48 7.05 16.36
N THR A 394 -24.35 6.34 16.60
CA THR A 394 -23.32 6.13 15.58
C THR A 394 -23.56 4.84 14.78
N LYS A 395 -23.50 4.94 13.45
CA LYS A 395 -23.65 3.82 12.52
C LYS A 395 -22.48 3.74 11.53
N LEU A 396 -21.81 2.59 11.50
CA LEU A 396 -20.92 2.24 10.39
C LEU A 396 -21.77 2.02 9.15
N LEU A 397 -21.57 2.84 8.11
CA LEU A 397 -22.28 2.69 6.85
C LEU A 397 -21.70 1.52 6.07
N GLN A 398 -20.42 1.63 5.68
CA GLN A 398 -19.74 0.66 4.81
C GLN A 398 -18.21 0.73 4.95
N GLU A 399 -17.53 -0.37 4.60
CA GLU A 399 -16.06 -0.49 4.55
C GLU A 399 -15.58 -1.17 3.26
N PRO A 400 -15.53 -0.46 2.11
CA PRO A 400 -14.90 -1.00 0.91
C PRO A 400 -13.39 -1.12 1.09
N GLN A 401 -12.83 -2.22 0.56
CA GLN A 401 -11.40 -2.49 0.57
C GLN A 401 -10.94 -2.98 -0.81
N VAL A 402 -9.76 -2.53 -1.23
CA VAL A 402 -9.16 -2.93 -2.50
C VAL A 402 -7.65 -3.09 -2.35
N THR A 403 -7.08 -4.09 -3.01
CA THR A 403 -5.63 -4.32 -3.03
C THR A 403 -5.11 -4.12 -4.44
N THR A 404 -4.03 -3.36 -4.58
CA THR A 404 -3.43 -3.06 -5.89
C THR A 404 -1.91 -2.98 -5.81
N MET A 405 -1.25 -3.01 -6.96
CA MET A 405 0.19 -2.80 -7.07
C MET A 405 0.53 -1.30 -7.00
N ASN A 406 1.74 -1.00 -6.57
CA ASN A 406 2.27 0.37 -6.61
C ASN A 406 2.16 0.99 -8.02
N ASN A 407 1.63 2.21 -8.10
CA ASN A 407 1.33 2.94 -9.34
C ASN A 407 0.28 2.28 -10.26
N SER A 408 -0.52 1.34 -9.77
CA SER A 408 -1.61 0.73 -10.54
C SER A 408 -2.98 1.21 -10.03
N LEU A 409 -3.82 1.68 -10.95
CA LEU A 409 -5.19 2.09 -10.63
C LEU A 409 -6.01 0.86 -10.22
N ALA A 410 -6.76 0.97 -9.14
CA ALA A 410 -7.74 -0.03 -8.77
C ALA A 410 -9.10 0.60 -8.52
N ASN A 411 -10.13 -0.12 -8.95
CA ASN A 411 -11.53 0.23 -8.83
C ASN A 411 -12.25 -0.91 -8.10
N ILE A 412 -13.12 -0.55 -7.15
CA ILE A 412 -14.10 -1.46 -6.58
C ILE A 412 -15.46 -0.77 -6.63
N VAL A 413 -16.48 -1.47 -7.14
CA VAL A 413 -17.88 -1.01 -7.16
C VAL A 413 -18.74 -2.10 -6.54
N VAL A 414 -19.46 -1.75 -5.48
CA VAL A 414 -20.40 -2.63 -4.78
C VAL A 414 -21.74 -1.94 -4.75
N GLY A 415 -22.80 -2.57 -5.21
CA GLY A 415 -24.10 -1.91 -5.26
C GLY A 415 -25.25 -2.81 -5.62
N THR A 416 -26.43 -2.22 -5.65
CA THR A 416 -27.69 -2.88 -6.02
C THR A 416 -28.38 -2.09 -7.12
N ARG A 417 -29.13 -2.80 -7.97
CA ARG A 417 -29.96 -2.18 -9.01
C ARG A 417 -31.42 -2.24 -8.62
N ILE A 418 -32.11 -1.10 -8.70
CA ILE A 418 -33.54 -1.01 -8.42
C ILE A 418 -34.27 -0.71 -9.72
N PRO A 419 -35.21 -1.57 -10.15
CA PRO A 419 -36.06 -1.27 -11.30
C PRO A 419 -37.09 -0.19 -10.90
N VAL A 420 -37.10 0.93 -11.61
CA VAL A 420 -38.04 2.04 -11.42
C VAL A 420 -39.01 2.07 -12.58
N LEU A 421 -40.31 2.16 -12.29
CA LEU A 421 -41.35 2.24 -13.30
C LEU A 421 -41.39 3.64 -13.94
N VAL A 422 -41.13 3.74 -15.24
CA VAL A 422 -41.16 5.01 -15.99
C VAL A 422 -42.16 4.95 -17.15
N PRO A 423 -42.99 5.98 -17.34
CA PRO A 423 -43.96 6.04 -18.44
C PRO A 423 -43.23 6.30 -19.77
N GLN A 424 -43.60 5.56 -20.81
CA GLN A 424 -43.05 5.75 -22.15
C GLN A 424 -43.69 6.98 -22.82
N GLY A 425 -42.84 7.91 -23.25
CA GLY A 425 -43.26 9.13 -23.92
C GLY A 425 -43.73 8.86 -25.35
N ARG A 426 -45.06 8.94 -25.56
CA ARG A 426 -45.83 8.90 -26.81
C ARG A 426 -46.20 7.51 -27.35
N GLY A 427 -47.52 7.31 -27.43
CA GLY A 427 -48.15 6.31 -28.31
C GLY A 427 -49.22 5.47 -27.61
N SER A 428 -50.32 6.09 -27.17
CA SER A 428 -51.53 5.33 -26.85
C SER A 428 -52.65 5.75 -27.78
N VAL A 429 -53.03 4.86 -28.70
CA VAL A 429 -54.24 4.98 -29.53
C VAL A 429 -55.49 4.57 -28.72
N PHE A 430 -55.31 4.00 -27.51
CA PHE A 430 -56.37 3.39 -26.69
C PHE A 430 -56.41 3.83 -25.21
N GLY A 431 -55.74 4.93 -24.83
CA GLY A 431 -55.89 5.55 -23.49
C GLY A 431 -55.09 4.92 -22.33
N THR A 432 -54.28 3.89 -22.57
CA THR A 432 -53.33 3.35 -21.57
C THR A 432 -51.91 3.80 -21.88
N ASN A 433 -51.23 4.48 -20.94
CA ASN A 433 -49.80 4.78 -21.07
C ASN A 433 -48.98 3.49 -20.84
N PRO A 434 -48.13 3.06 -21.80
CA PRO A 434 -47.21 1.95 -21.56
C PRO A 434 -46.13 2.36 -20.54
N TYR A 435 -45.82 1.47 -19.61
CA TYR A 435 -44.74 1.62 -18.63
C TYR A 435 -43.57 0.69 -18.97
N THR A 436 -42.35 1.14 -18.71
CA THR A 436 -41.15 0.29 -18.72
C THR A 436 -40.47 0.33 -17.36
N TYR A 437 -39.56 -0.60 -17.13
CA TYR A 437 -38.60 -0.52 -16.02
C TYR A 437 -37.31 0.14 -16.50
N GLU A 438 -36.82 1.11 -15.74
CA GLU A 438 -35.49 1.70 -15.85
C GLU A 438 -34.66 1.28 -14.63
N GLU A 439 -33.45 0.76 -14.85
CA GLU A 439 -32.58 0.33 -13.74
C GLU A 439 -31.83 1.52 -13.14
N GLN A 440 -32.15 1.86 -11.89
CA GLN A 440 -31.38 2.81 -11.09
C GLN A 440 -30.31 2.04 -10.31
N ASN A 441 -29.03 2.36 -10.55
CA ASN A 441 -27.91 1.81 -9.77
C ASN A 441 -27.73 2.63 -8.48
N ILE A 442 -27.47 1.94 -7.37
CA ILE A 442 -27.07 2.52 -6.09
C ILE A 442 -25.78 1.83 -5.70
N ASN A 443 -24.67 2.55 -5.85
CA ASN A 443 -23.34 2.00 -5.74
C ASN A 443 -22.53 2.67 -4.64
N VAL A 444 -21.62 1.89 -4.08
CA VAL A 444 -20.44 2.36 -3.37
C VAL A 444 -19.24 2.03 -4.21
N SER A 445 -18.55 3.06 -4.67
CA SER A 445 -17.38 2.94 -5.52
C SER A 445 -16.16 3.59 -4.89
N LEU A 446 -15.01 2.95 -5.07
CA LEU A 446 -13.72 3.47 -4.69
C LEU A 446 -12.75 3.26 -5.84
N ASP A 447 -12.28 4.38 -6.38
CA ASP A 447 -11.16 4.46 -7.32
C ASP A 447 -9.94 4.98 -6.59
N VAL A 448 -8.83 4.26 -6.70
CA VAL A 448 -7.59 4.66 -6.03
C VAL A 448 -6.36 4.34 -6.86
N LEU A 449 -5.48 5.34 -6.95
CA LEU A 449 -4.14 5.21 -7.52
C LEU A 449 -3.10 5.47 -6.42
N PRO A 450 -2.48 4.43 -5.85
CA PRO A 450 -1.48 4.60 -4.80
C PRO A 450 -0.06 4.66 -5.36
N ARG A 451 0.80 5.37 -4.64
CA ARG A 451 2.24 5.46 -4.86
C ARG A 451 3.00 5.39 -3.54
N VAL A 452 3.76 4.33 -3.35
CA VAL A 452 4.64 4.17 -2.17
C VAL A 452 6.05 4.69 -2.46
N ASN A 453 6.60 5.41 -1.48
CA ASN A 453 7.98 5.87 -1.52
C ASN A 453 8.91 4.99 -0.67
N ARG A 454 10.23 5.25 -0.74
CA ARG A 454 11.25 4.53 0.06
C ARG A 454 11.08 4.63 1.58
N GLN A 455 10.27 5.56 2.08
CA GLN A 455 9.96 5.72 3.50
C GLN A 455 8.66 5.01 3.91
N LYS A 456 8.05 4.21 3.03
CA LYS A 456 6.74 3.56 3.25
C LYS A 456 5.62 4.57 3.52
N VAL A 457 5.76 5.77 2.95
CA VAL A 457 4.70 6.76 2.90
C VAL A 457 3.98 6.59 1.56
N ILE A 458 2.66 6.47 1.63
CA ILE A 458 1.79 6.13 0.52
C ILE A 458 1.03 7.39 0.14
N SER A 459 1.28 7.89 -1.06
CA SER A 459 0.50 8.98 -1.66
C SER A 459 -0.60 8.37 -2.52
N MET A 460 -1.82 8.86 -2.42
CA MET A 460 -2.97 8.27 -3.12
C MET A 460 -3.81 9.36 -3.74
N LYS A 461 -4.20 9.16 -5.01
CA LYS A 461 -5.35 9.85 -5.58
C LYS A 461 -6.57 8.98 -5.35
N ILE A 462 -7.61 9.53 -4.74
CA ILE A 462 -8.77 8.79 -4.27
C ILE A 462 -10.03 9.49 -4.76
N ASP A 463 -10.88 8.72 -5.42
CA ASP A 463 -12.21 9.12 -5.83
C ASP A 463 -13.20 8.09 -5.23
N ALA A 464 -13.92 8.49 -4.18
CA ALA A 464 -14.83 7.62 -3.44
C ALA A 464 -16.27 8.16 -3.54
N ILE A 465 -17.22 7.27 -3.80
CA ILE A 465 -18.65 7.59 -3.92
C ILE A 465 -19.44 6.58 -3.08
N VAL A 466 -20.40 7.07 -2.30
CA VAL A 466 -21.35 6.26 -1.53
C VAL A 466 -22.76 6.71 -1.82
N GLU A 467 -23.56 5.80 -2.34
CA GLU A 467 -24.98 6.01 -2.58
C GLU A 467 -25.83 5.20 -1.61
N SER A 468 -26.93 5.80 -1.12
CA SER A 468 -27.86 5.16 -0.19
C SER A 468 -29.29 5.61 -0.46
N ILE A 469 -30.25 4.70 -0.36
CA ILE A 469 -31.67 5.04 -0.42
C ILE A 469 -32.07 5.71 0.90
N ILE A 470 -32.66 6.90 0.83
CA ILE A 470 -33.11 7.67 2.00
C ILE A 470 -34.64 7.73 2.12
N GLY A 471 -35.38 7.22 1.14
CA GLY A 471 -36.84 7.12 1.20
C GLY A 471 -37.45 6.76 -0.15
N TYR A 472 -38.78 6.76 -0.20
CA TYR A 472 -39.55 6.58 -1.43
C TYR A 472 -40.59 7.70 -1.54
N VAL A 473 -40.77 8.24 -2.75
CA VAL A 473 -41.67 9.38 -3.00
C VAL A 473 -42.73 9.05 -4.05
N GLY A 474 -43.91 9.64 -3.90
CA GLY A 474 -45.05 9.48 -4.81
C GLY A 474 -45.81 8.15 -4.66
N SER A 475 -46.92 8.02 -5.38
CA SER A 475 -47.77 6.81 -5.39
C SER A 475 -47.05 5.57 -5.94
N GLU A 476 -46.09 5.77 -6.84
CA GLU A 476 -45.29 4.72 -7.48
C GLU A 476 -44.05 4.32 -6.66
N GLN A 477 -43.91 4.81 -5.42
CA GLN A 477 -42.78 4.53 -4.52
C GLN A 477 -41.42 4.65 -5.22
N ARG A 478 -41.11 5.83 -5.78
CA ARG A 478 -39.82 6.05 -6.46
C ARG A 478 -38.71 6.25 -5.43
N PRO A 479 -37.56 5.55 -5.53
CA PRO A 479 -36.49 5.67 -4.55
C PRO A 479 -35.88 7.06 -4.60
N MET A 480 -35.73 7.69 -3.44
CA MET A 480 -34.92 8.88 -3.24
C MET A 480 -33.52 8.42 -2.83
N VAL A 481 -32.52 8.74 -3.64
CA VAL A 481 -31.12 8.32 -3.44
C VAL A 481 -30.29 9.50 -2.97
N SER A 482 -29.54 9.31 -1.89
CA SER A 482 -28.51 10.24 -1.42
C SER A 482 -27.16 9.77 -1.92
N THR A 483 -26.43 10.67 -2.60
CA THR A 483 -25.08 10.43 -3.10
C THR A 483 -24.09 11.29 -2.32
N ARG A 484 -23.03 10.66 -1.81
CA ARG A 484 -21.90 11.30 -1.12
C ARG A 484 -20.64 11.00 -1.91
N SER A 485 -19.84 12.00 -2.24
CA SER A 485 -18.61 11.80 -3.01
C SER A 485 -17.44 12.58 -2.44
N THR A 486 -16.22 12.09 -2.68
CA THR A 486 -14.99 12.76 -2.30
C THR A 486 -13.90 12.47 -3.32
N SER A 487 -13.23 13.53 -3.81
CA SER A 487 -12.07 13.45 -4.69
C SER A 487 -10.90 14.17 -4.03
N THR A 488 -9.82 13.46 -3.74
CA THR A 488 -8.69 14.04 -3.01
C THR A 488 -7.35 13.38 -3.33
N ASN A 489 -6.27 14.13 -3.11
CA ASN A 489 -4.91 13.62 -3.15
C ASN A 489 -4.34 13.69 -1.73
N VAL A 490 -4.05 12.53 -1.15
CA VAL A 490 -3.61 12.43 0.25
C VAL A 490 -2.31 11.67 0.36
N ARG A 491 -1.63 11.86 1.49
CA ARG A 491 -0.39 11.16 1.83
C ARG A 491 -0.50 10.64 3.25
N VAL A 492 -0.32 9.34 3.42
CA VAL A 492 -0.50 8.65 4.70
C VAL A 492 0.66 7.66 4.88
N LYS A 493 1.15 7.45 6.10
CA LYS A 493 2.16 6.42 6.34
C LYS A 493 1.51 5.03 6.31
N ASN A 494 2.32 4.02 6.02
CA ASN A 494 1.89 2.63 6.05
C ASN A 494 1.21 2.26 7.38
N GLY A 495 -0.05 1.83 7.32
CA GLY A 495 -0.85 1.38 8.47
C GLY A 495 -1.47 2.50 9.32
N GLU A 496 -1.21 3.77 9.01
CA GLU A 496 -1.88 4.90 9.67
C GLU A 496 -3.22 5.21 9.00
N THR A 497 -4.17 5.76 9.76
CA THR A 497 -5.47 6.16 9.23
C THR A 497 -5.54 7.68 9.09
N LEU A 498 -6.04 8.15 7.97
CA LEU A 498 -6.28 9.57 7.71
C LEU A 498 -7.78 9.82 7.57
N LEU A 499 -8.29 10.83 8.28
CA LEU A 499 -9.60 11.42 8.03
C LEU A 499 -9.49 12.32 6.79
N ILE A 500 -10.14 11.94 5.70
CA ILE A 500 -10.01 12.66 4.42
C ILE A 500 -11.10 13.71 4.21
N GLY A 501 -12.23 13.57 4.90
CA GLY A 501 -13.36 14.48 4.77
C GLY A 501 -14.45 14.24 5.82
N GLY A 502 -15.21 15.29 6.08
CA GLY A 502 -16.39 15.32 6.94
C GLY A 502 -17.51 16.11 6.26
N LEU A 503 -18.75 15.60 6.26
CA LEU A 503 -19.93 16.35 5.81
C LEU A 503 -20.90 16.48 6.98
N ILE A 504 -21.33 17.70 7.30
CA ILE A 504 -22.36 17.96 8.30
C ILE A 504 -23.66 18.26 7.56
N PHE A 505 -24.71 17.50 7.87
CA PHE A 505 -26.07 17.70 7.40
C PHE A 505 -26.95 18.10 8.58
N ASP A 506 -27.66 19.22 8.50
CA ASP A 506 -28.50 19.72 9.58
C ASP A 506 -29.93 19.83 9.05
N THR A 507 -30.88 19.22 9.75
CA THR A 507 -32.30 19.26 9.43
C THR A 507 -33.05 19.87 10.60
N ASP A 508 -33.54 21.08 10.40
CA ASP A 508 -34.47 21.75 11.30
C ASP A 508 -35.91 21.50 10.81
N ASN A 509 -36.71 20.82 11.60
CA ASN A 509 -38.13 20.65 11.37
C ASN A 509 -38.92 21.31 12.51
N GLU A 510 -39.80 22.25 12.16
CA GLU A 510 -40.63 23.00 13.11
C GLU A 510 -42.12 22.70 12.83
N ASP A 511 -42.73 21.89 13.69
CA ASP A 511 -44.15 21.55 13.61
C ASP A 511 -44.95 22.48 14.53
N VAL A 512 -45.72 23.41 13.94
CA VAL A 512 -46.60 24.33 14.67
C VAL A 512 -48.04 23.85 14.62
N SER A 513 -48.53 23.31 15.73
CA SER A 513 -49.95 22.99 15.93
C SER A 513 -50.65 24.14 16.64
N LYS A 514 -51.64 24.76 15.98
CA LYS A 514 -52.39 25.89 16.55
C LYS A 514 -53.90 25.62 16.59
N VAL A 515 -54.57 26.11 17.63
CA VAL A 515 -56.04 26.15 17.68
C VAL A 515 -56.53 27.29 16.76
N PRO A 516 -57.44 27.03 15.80
CA PRO A 516 -57.99 28.08 14.93
C PRO A 516 -58.57 29.25 15.73
N PHE A 517 -58.37 30.48 15.25
CA PHE A 517 -58.75 31.77 15.87
C PHE A 517 -58.01 32.14 17.17
N LEU A 518 -57.89 31.22 18.13
CA LEU A 518 -57.27 31.49 19.45
C LEU A 518 -55.74 31.51 19.39
N GLY A 519 -55.13 30.75 18.48
CA GLY A 519 -53.68 30.67 18.28
C GLY A 519 -53.04 31.88 17.60
N ASP A 520 -53.83 32.84 17.11
CA ASP A 520 -53.34 34.04 16.44
C ASP A 520 -53.48 35.33 17.31
N ILE A 521 -54.06 35.24 18.51
CA ILE A 521 -54.28 36.40 19.40
C ILE A 521 -53.00 36.74 20.19
N PRO A 522 -52.39 37.93 20.06
CA PRO A 522 -51.07 38.27 20.62
C PRO A 522 -50.92 38.07 22.14
N LEU A 523 -52.01 38.22 22.91
CA LEU A 523 -51.97 38.06 24.38
C LEU A 523 -52.07 36.61 24.86
N ILE A 524 -52.72 35.73 24.11
CA ILE A 524 -53.00 34.34 24.52
C ILE A 524 -52.40 33.29 23.58
N LYS A 525 -51.70 33.73 22.53
CA LYS A 525 -51.03 32.93 21.49
C LYS A 525 -50.28 31.73 22.05
N ASN A 526 -49.54 31.92 23.14
CA ASN A 526 -48.67 30.89 23.72
C ASN A 526 -49.44 29.82 24.52
N LEU A 527 -50.71 30.05 24.88
CA LEU A 527 -51.57 29.05 25.54
C LEU A 527 -52.33 28.17 24.54
N PHE A 528 -52.39 28.58 23.26
CA PHE A 528 -53.18 27.92 22.21
C PHE A 528 -52.35 27.46 20.99
N ASN A 529 -51.02 27.57 21.10
CA ASN A 529 -50.06 27.05 20.12
C ASN A 529 -49.12 26.06 20.80
N TYR A 530 -48.86 24.95 20.11
CA TYR A 530 -47.84 23.98 20.44
C TYR A 530 -46.83 23.96 19.31
N THR A 531 -45.59 24.37 19.60
CA THR A 531 -44.47 24.30 18.66
C THR A 531 -43.59 23.13 19.07
N ASN A 532 -43.39 22.18 18.16
CA ASN A 532 -42.43 21.10 18.32
C ASN A 532 -41.28 21.34 17.34
N THR A 533 -40.10 21.68 17.87
CA THR A 533 -38.89 21.87 17.06
C THR A 533 -38.02 20.62 17.20
N THR A 534 -37.88 19.87 16.11
CA THR A 534 -36.95 18.74 16.01
C THR A 534 -35.78 19.15 15.15
N ARG A 535 -34.58 19.16 15.73
CA ARG A 535 -33.33 19.37 15.00
C ARG A 535 -32.54 18.07 14.97
N GLU A 536 -32.15 17.65 13.78
CA GLU A 536 -31.35 16.45 13.56
C GLU A 536 -30.09 16.82 12.77
N GLN A 537 -28.93 16.62 13.39
CA GLN A 537 -27.63 16.82 12.73
C GLN A 537 -27.00 15.45 12.44
N ARG A 538 -26.65 15.19 11.18
CA ARG A 538 -25.96 13.97 10.73
C ARG A 538 -24.59 14.33 10.20
N GLU A 539 -23.56 13.70 10.75
CA GLU A 539 -22.19 13.89 10.30
C GLU A 539 -21.65 12.62 9.64
N LEU A 540 -21.07 12.77 8.45
CA LEU A 540 -20.39 11.69 7.74
C LEU A 540 -18.88 11.90 7.83
N LEU A 541 -18.16 10.94 8.40
CA LEU A 541 -16.70 10.91 8.45
C LEU A 541 -16.15 9.82 7.52
N ILE A 542 -15.12 10.17 6.74
CA ILE A 542 -14.49 9.25 5.80
C ILE A 542 -13.03 9.02 6.19
N PHE A 543 -12.72 7.81 6.60
CA PHE A 543 -11.38 7.40 7.03
C PHE A 543 -10.72 6.50 6.00
N ILE A 544 -9.42 6.66 5.79
CA ILE A 544 -8.65 5.85 4.84
C ILE A 544 -7.40 5.30 5.51
N THR A 545 -7.18 4.00 5.35
CA THR A 545 -6.03 3.29 5.92
C THR A 545 -5.33 2.49 4.83
N PRO A 546 -4.19 2.97 4.29
CA PRO A 546 -3.40 2.22 3.34
C PRO A 546 -2.35 1.35 4.06
N THR A 547 -2.22 0.10 3.64
CA THR A 547 -1.31 -0.88 4.22
C THR A 547 -0.53 -1.59 3.11
N VAL A 548 0.80 -1.51 3.17
CA VAL A 548 1.69 -2.30 2.32
C VAL A 548 1.60 -3.76 2.76
N VAL A 549 1.18 -4.62 1.84
CA VAL A 549 1.10 -6.07 2.07
C VAL A 549 2.52 -6.61 1.99
N SER A 550 3.03 -7.16 3.09
CA SER A 550 4.32 -7.87 3.07
C SER A 550 4.11 -9.25 2.46
N SER A 551 4.82 -9.55 1.36
CA SER A 551 4.85 -10.88 0.77
C SER A 551 5.47 -11.88 1.77
N SER A 552 4.63 -12.77 2.30
CA SER A 552 5.05 -14.04 2.89
C SER A 552 4.48 -15.15 2.03
N ILE A 553 5.03 -15.30 0.82
CA ILE A 553 4.81 -16.45 -0.05
C ILE A 553 6.16 -16.93 -0.53
#